data_AF-A0A969QIT6-F1
#
_entry.id   AF-A0A969QIT6-F1
#
_cell.length_a   1.000
_cell.length_b   1.000
_cell.length_c   1.000
_cell.angle_alpha   90.00
_cell.angle_beta   90.00
_cell.angle_gamma   90.00
#
_symmetry.space_group_name_H-M   'P 1'
#
loop_
_entity.id
_entity.type
_entity.pdbx_description
1 polymer ?
#
loop_
_entity_poly.entity_id
_entity_poly.type
_entity_poly.pdbx_seq_one_letter_code
_entity_poly.pdbx_strand_id
1 'polypeptide(L)'
;SEAPGYWVRSSSIEPQPSETASLSPQQRVEQFQVMSSPAAQRLMGLVAASPVIALPVIRLIQETMLPESRQMNVAEVLLGGLLEPINPPLPGTNPDEVEYRFVGEAIRDLLLAQTPVPDTVSVLSKFIKSQLYKSLDDFVAQLQAGSQSEDATKVEKSRCFATVTASVLKRKGGKYRELADSLQQIVSDPPSPPLSRGGLE
;
A
#
# COMPACT_ATOMS: atom_id res chain seq x y z
N SER A 1 -0.70 70.96 14.27
CA SER A 1 -1.50 69.73 14.16
C SER A 1 -0.56 68.55 14.04
N GLU A 2 -0.18 67.96 15.17
CA GLU A 2 0.58 66.70 15.23
C GLU A 2 -0.38 65.60 15.64
N ALA A 3 -0.53 64.59 14.78
CA ALA A 3 -1.29 63.39 15.09
C ALA A 3 -0.33 62.35 15.73
N PRO A 4 -0.67 61.72 16.86
CA PRO A 4 0.20 60.73 17.50
C PRO A 4 0.27 59.44 16.65
N GLY A 5 1.49 59.01 16.34
CA GLY A 5 1.77 57.75 15.67
C GLY A 5 1.41 56.55 16.56
N TYR A 6 0.61 55.63 16.03
CA TYR A 6 0.42 54.31 16.61
C TYR A 6 1.54 53.39 16.12
N TRP A 7 2.34 52.86 17.05
CA TRP A 7 3.23 51.75 16.76
C TRP A 7 2.39 50.47 16.60
N VAL A 8 2.33 49.93 15.38
CA VAL A 8 1.84 48.56 15.17
C VAL A 8 2.88 47.65 15.82
N ARG A 9 2.50 46.98 16.92
CA ARG A 9 3.26 45.85 17.41
C ARG A 9 3.25 44.81 16.30
N SER A 10 4.40 44.60 15.67
CA SER A 10 4.68 43.40 14.89
C SER A 10 4.54 42.23 15.86
N SER A 11 3.33 41.68 15.96
CA SER A 11 3.16 40.34 16.51
C SER A 11 3.96 39.43 15.61
N SER A 12 5.17 39.08 16.05
CA SER A 12 5.91 37.95 15.52
C SER A 12 4.93 36.79 15.48
N ILE A 13 4.46 36.45 14.29
CA ILE A 13 3.84 35.16 14.05
C ILE A 13 5.04 34.22 14.06
N GLU A 14 5.45 33.84 15.27
CA GLU A 14 6.34 32.71 15.45
C GLU A 14 5.60 31.53 14.81
N PRO A 15 6.18 30.87 13.80
CA PRO A 15 5.56 29.68 13.23
C PRO A 15 5.44 28.67 14.37
N GLN A 16 4.24 28.56 14.93
CA GLN A 16 3.89 27.50 15.84
C GLN A 16 4.24 26.19 15.12
N PRO A 17 5.04 25.29 15.71
CA PRO A 17 5.30 23.99 15.11
C PRO A 17 3.94 23.37 14.81
N SER A 18 3.70 23.11 13.52
CA SER A 18 2.41 22.72 12.99
C SER A 18 1.82 21.56 13.80
N GLU A 19 0.54 21.67 14.19
CA GLU A 19 -0.26 20.62 14.84
C GLU A 19 -0.39 19.32 14.01
N THR A 20 0.32 19.20 12.88
CA THR A 20 0.70 17.94 12.24
C THR A 20 1.74 17.18 13.07
N ALA A 21 1.61 17.18 14.39
CA ALA A 21 2.22 16.17 15.24
C ALA A 21 1.72 14.82 14.71
N SER A 22 2.65 14.05 14.15
CA SER A 22 2.49 12.75 13.51
C SER A 22 1.20 12.00 13.85
N LEU A 23 0.16 12.17 13.03
CA LEU A 23 -1.10 11.42 13.19
C LEU A 23 -0.80 9.92 13.23
N SER A 24 -1.39 9.23 14.19
CA SER A 24 -1.32 7.77 14.29
C SER A 24 -1.95 7.13 13.05
N PRO A 25 -1.60 5.87 12.71
CA PRO A 25 -2.25 5.13 11.63
C PRO A 25 -3.78 5.12 11.72
N GLN A 26 -4.32 4.98 12.93
CA GLN A 26 -5.75 5.01 13.21
C GLN A 26 -6.34 6.39 12.90
N GLN A 27 -5.72 7.47 13.39
CA GLN A 27 -6.18 8.84 13.14
C GLN A 27 -6.16 9.18 11.65
N ARG A 28 -5.17 8.70 10.89
CA ARG A 28 -5.11 8.87 9.44
C ARG A 28 -6.28 8.16 8.74
N VAL A 29 -6.57 6.92 9.12
CA VAL A 29 -7.71 6.16 8.56
C VAL A 29 -9.04 6.84 8.90
N GLU A 30 -9.22 7.31 10.13
CA GLU A 30 -10.41 8.06 10.57
C GLU A 30 -10.57 9.36 9.78
N GLN A 31 -9.49 10.14 9.65
CA GLN A 31 -9.50 11.38 8.86
C GLN A 31 -9.88 11.11 7.40
N PHE A 32 -9.30 10.08 6.79
CA PHE A 32 -9.64 9.65 5.44
C PHE A 32 -11.12 9.29 5.32
N GLN A 33 -11.69 8.56 6.29
CA GLN A 33 -13.11 8.22 6.31
C GLN A 33 -14.02 9.45 6.43
N VAL A 34 -13.63 10.45 7.20
CA VAL A 34 -14.39 11.72 7.31
C VAL A 34 -14.36 12.50 6.00
N MET A 35 -13.22 12.53 5.30
CA MET A 35 -12.99 13.37 4.13
C MET A 35 -13.35 12.73 2.80
N SER A 36 -13.55 11.41 2.76
CA SER A 36 -13.73 10.65 1.52
C SER A 36 -15.14 10.09 1.41
N SER A 37 -15.64 10.00 0.19
CA SER A 37 -16.93 9.38 -0.09
C SER A 37 -16.96 7.90 0.33
N PRO A 38 -18.15 7.33 0.62
CA PRO A 38 -18.27 5.90 0.94
C PRO A 38 -17.72 4.97 -0.16
N ALA A 39 -17.78 5.39 -1.42
CA ALA A 39 -17.22 4.62 -2.54
C ALA A 39 -15.68 4.61 -2.51
N ALA A 40 -15.04 5.75 -2.21
CA ALA A 40 -13.59 5.82 -2.04
C ALA A 40 -13.11 5.05 -0.80
N GLN A 41 -13.88 5.08 0.30
CA GLN A 41 -13.59 4.27 1.49
C GLN A 41 -13.59 2.77 1.19
N ARG A 42 -14.64 2.29 0.50
CA ARG A 42 -14.71 0.89 0.06
C ARG A 42 -13.56 0.55 -0.89
N LEU A 43 -13.27 1.42 -1.86
CA LEU A 43 -12.17 1.22 -2.80
C LEU A 43 -10.83 1.13 -2.09
N MET A 44 -10.55 2.00 -1.12
CA MET A 44 -9.31 1.97 -0.31
C MET A 44 -9.16 0.65 0.46
N GLY A 45 -10.25 0.14 1.04
CA GLY A 45 -10.26 -1.18 1.71
C GLY A 45 -9.90 -2.33 0.76
N LEU A 46 -10.41 -2.28 -0.48
CA LEU A 46 -10.07 -3.24 -1.52
C LEU A 46 -8.62 -3.09 -2.00
N VAL A 47 -8.14 -1.87 -2.19
CA VAL A 47 -6.74 -1.56 -2.58
C VAL A 47 -5.75 -2.09 -1.54
N ALA A 48 -6.10 -2.08 -0.24
CA ALA A 48 -5.27 -2.64 0.82
C ALA A 48 -4.99 -4.15 0.65
N ALA A 49 -5.87 -4.88 -0.06
CA ALA A 49 -5.69 -6.28 -0.39
C ALA A 49 -4.80 -6.53 -1.62
N SER A 50 -4.41 -5.47 -2.33
CA SER A 50 -3.53 -5.57 -3.49
C SER A 50 -2.05 -5.63 -3.06
N PRO A 51 -1.27 -6.60 -3.56
CA PRO A 51 0.18 -6.64 -3.33
C PRO A 51 0.92 -5.43 -3.92
N VAL A 52 0.46 -4.92 -5.08
CA VAL A 52 1.01 -3.74 -5.75
C VAL A 52 -0.06 -2.66 -5.82
N ILE A 53 0.30 -1.44 -5.45
CA ILE A 53 -0.59 -0.27 -5.54
C ILE A 53 -0.06 0.63 -6.65
N ALA A 54 -0.76 0.63 -7.77
CA ALA A 54 -0.48 1.50 -8.91
C ALA A 54 -1.82 1.92 -9.52
N LEU A 55 -1.86 3.07 -10.20
CA LEU A 55 -3.10 3.61 -10.76
C LEU A 55 -3.86 2.60 -11.67
N PRO A 56 -3.22 1.81 -12.56
CA PRO A 56 -3.90 0.77 -13.32
C PRO A 56 -4.53 -0.32 -12.45
N VAL A 57 -3.88 -0.68 -11.34
CA VAL A 57 -4.39 -1.69 -10.40
C VAL A 57 -5.59 -1.14 -9.62
N ILE A 58 -5.54 0.12 -9.19
CA ILE A 58 -6.67 0.77 -8.50
C ILE A 58 -7.87 0.83 -9.45
N ARG A 59 -7.66 1.22 -10.72
CA ARG A 59 -8.72 1.24 -11.75
C ARG A 59 -9.28 -0.16 -12.02
N LEU A 60 -8.43 -1.17 -12.13
CA LEU A 60 -8.88 -2.55 -12.27
C LEU A 60 -9.78 -2.99 -11.11
N ILE A 61 -9.38 -2.71 -9.87
CA ILE A 61 -10.20 -3.03 -8.68
C ILE A 61 -11.52 -2.25 -8.73
N GLN A 62 -11.46 -0.96 -9.04
CA GLN A 62 -12.60 -0.07 -9.15
C GLN A 62 -13.63 -0.60 -10.16
N GLU A 63 -13.21 -0.90 -11.39
CA GLU A 63 -14.06 -1.40 -12.47
C GLU A 63 -14.63 -2.79 -12.19
N THR A 64 -13.85 -3.66 -11.56
CA THR A 64 -14.24 -5.08 -11.39
C THR A 64 -14.96 -5.40 -10.09
N MET A 65 -14.83 -4.55 -9.07
CA MET A 65 -15.41 -4.77 -7.73
C MET A 65 -16.43 -3.70 -7.35
N LEU A 66 -16.35 -2.50 -7.91
CA LEU A 66 -17.21 -1.36 -7.58
C LEU A 66 -17.72 -0.67 -8.86
N PRO A 67 -18.51 -1.35 -9.72
CA PRO A 67 -18.89 -0.82 -11.04
C PRO A 67 -19.66 0.50 -11.00
N GLU A 68 -20.35 0.79 -9.90
CA GLU A 68 -21.09 2.06 -9.69
C GLU A 68 -20.20 3.24 -9.29
N SER A 69 -18.93 2.99 -8.95
CA SER A 69 -17.99 4.04 -8.59
C SER A 69 -17.43 4.76 -9.82
N ARG A 70 -16.82 5.93 -9.61
CA ARG A 70 -16.35 6.83 -10.66
C ARG A 70 -14.87 7.12 -10.50
N GLN A 71 -14.27 7.69 -11.55
CA GLN A 71 -12.87 8.17 -11.52
C GLN A 71 -12.61 9.16 -10.38
N MET A 72 -13.63 9.93 -9.97
CA MET A 72 -13.53 10.81 -8.80
C MET A 72 -13.18 10.03 -7.52
N ASN A 73 -13.67 8.80 -7.35
CA ASN A 73 -13.35 7.98 -6.18
C ASN A 73 -11.92 7.44 -6.22
N VAL A 74 -11.37 7.19 -7.41
CA VAL A 74 -9.94 6.88 -7.60
C VAL A 74 -9.08 8.08 -7.19
N ALA A 75 -9.49 9.29 -7.56
CA ALA A 75 -8.80 10.50 -7.14
C ALA A 75 -8.86 10.69 -5.62
N GLU A 76 -10.00 10.46 -4.97
CA GLU A 76 -10.13 10.49 -3.51
C GLU A 76 -9.17 9.48 -2.83
N VAL A 77 -9.04 8.27 -3.37
CA VAL A 77 -8.09 7.27 -2.85
C VAL A 77 -6.63 7.76 -2.94
N LEU A 78 -6.25 8.35 -4.06
CA LEU A 78 -4.87 8.82 -4.27
C LEU A 78 -4.54 10.11 -3.51
N LEU A 79 -5.53 10.99 -3.33
CA LEU A 79 -5.36 12.30 -2.69
C LEU A 79 -5.75 12.31 -1.21
N GLY A 80 -6.33 11.23 -0.70
CA GLY A 80 -6.84 11.10 0.67
C GLY A 80 -5.77 10.94 1.76
N GLY A 81 -4.48 11.05 1.41
CA GLY A 81 -3.38 11.11 2.39
C GLY A 81 -2.96 9.78 3.03
N LEU A 82 -3.51 8.65 2.58
CA LEU A 82 -3.10 7.32 3.04
C LEU A 82 -1.98 6.70 2.18
N LEU A 83 -1.81 7.18 0.96
CA LEU A 83 -0.84 6.66 -0.01
C LEU A 83 0.22 7.71 -0.33
N GLU A 84 1.45 7.25 -0.52
CA GLU A 84 2.56 8.05 -1.03
C GLU A 84 3.32 7.29 -2.13
N PRO A 85 3.90 7.98 -3.13
CA PRO A 85 4.77 7.35 -4.11
C PRO A 85 5.97 6.67 -3.43
N ILE A 86 6.32 5.45 -3.85
CA ILE A 86 7.52 4.75 -3.36
C ILE A 86 8.78 5.52 -3.75
N ASN A 87 8.80 6.04 -4.98
CA ASN A 87 9.84 6.92 -5.50
C ASN A 87 9.21 8.26 -5.90
N PRO A 88 9.88 9.40 -5.66
CA PRO A 88 9.41 10.69 -6.16
C PRO A 88 9.31 10.65 -7.69
N PRO A 89 8.13 10.94 -8.28
CA PRO A 89 7.98 10.95 -9.73
C PRO A 89 8.79 12.12 -10.32
N LEU A 90 9.54 11.83 -11.38
CA LEU A 90 10.26 12.86 -12.15
C LEU A 90 9.29 13.56 -13.13
N PRO A 91 9.58 14.79 -13.58
CA PRO A 91 8.79 15.45 -14.63
C PRO A 91 8.66 14.56 -15.87
N GLY A 92 7.44 14.36 -16.35
CA GLY A 92 7.15 13.49 -17.49
C GLY A 92 7.00 12.00 -17.17
N THR A 93 7.11 11.60 -15.90
CA THR A 93 6.80 10.21 -15.47
C THR A 93 5.35 9.88 -15.83
N ASN A 94 5.15 8.74 -16.47
CA ASN A 94 3.82 8.22 -16.74
C ASN A 94 3.11 7.91 -15.41
N PRO A 95 1.91 8.48 -15.14
CA PRO A 95 1.17 8.20 -13.91
C PRO A 95 0.87 6.72 -13.68
N ASP A 96 0.79 5.92 -14.76
CA ASP A 96 0.52 4.48 -14.67
C ASP A 96 1.72 3.66 -14.19
N GLU A 97 2.93 4.23 -14.22
CA GLU A 97 4.16 3.60 -13.75
C GLU A 97 4.50 3.95 -12.29
N VAL A 98 3.72 4.85 -11.67
CA VAL A 98 3.94 5.25 -10.29
C VAL A 98 3.41 4.16 -9.35
N GLU A 99 4.32 3.53 -8.61
CA GLU A 99 3.99 2.64 -7.50
C GLU A 99 3.84 3.43 -6.21
N TYR A 100 2.83 3.08 -5.42
CA TYR A 100 2.50 3.70 -4.15
C TYR A 100 2.69 2.72 -2.99
N ARG A 101 2.92 3.27 -1.80
CA ARG A 101 2.87 2.56 -0.53
C ARG A 101 1.98 3.31 0.46
N PHE A 102 1.56 2.63 1.51
CA PHE A 102 0.90 3.30 2.62
C PHE A 102 1.91 4.15 3.39
N VAL A 103 1.50 5.34 3.80
CA VAL A 103 2.32 6.27 4.62
C VAL A 103 2.65 5.72 6.02
N GLY A 104 2.02 4.62 6.43
CA GLY A 104 2.29 3.93 7.70
C GLY A 104 1.95 2.44 7.61
N GLU A 105 2.79 1.60 8.23
CA GLU A 105 2.74 0.15 8.09
C GLU A 105 1.40 -0.45 8.57
N ALA A 106 0.85 0.06 9.68
CA ALA A 106 -0.40 -0.45 10.26
C ALA A 106 -1.68 -0.04 9.51
N ILE A 107 -1.61 0.92 8.58
CA ILE A 107 -2.79 1.43 7.86
C ILE A 107 -3.42 0.30 7.02
N ARG A 108 -2.57 -0.49 6.37
CA ARG A 108 -3.03 -1.61 5.54
C ARG A 108 -3.85 -2.60 6.38
N ASP A 109 -3.35 -2.97 7.55
CA ASP A 109 -4.01 -3.95 8.43
C ASP A 109 -5.33 -3.40 8.99
N LEU A 110 -5.38 -2.12 9.35
CA LEU A 110 -6.61 -1.46 9.80
C LEU A 110 -7.70 -1.43 8.70
N LEU A 111 -7.30 -1.14 7.45
CA LEU A 111 -8.21 -1.16 6.30
C LEU A 111 -8.67 -2.58 5.98
N LEU A 112 -7.75 -3.55 6.00
CA LEU A 112 -8.08 -4.95 5.81
C LEU A 112 -9.08 -5.41 6.87
N ALA A 113 -8.85 -5.14 8.15
CA ALA A 113 -9.74 -5.53 9.25
C ALA A 113 -11.19 -5.03 9.06
N GLN A 114 -11.38 -3.88 8.41
CA GLN A 114 -12.69 -3.29 8.11
C GLN A 114 -13.29 -3.76 6.77
N THR A 115 -12.54 -4.50 5.95
CA THR A 115 -12.98 -4.96 4.63
C THR A 115 -13.41 -6.43 4.69
N PRO A 116 -14.57 -6.80 4.08
CA PRO A 116 -15.01 -8.18 4.03
C PRO A 116 -13.96 -9.12 3.43
N VAL A 117 -13.76 -10.26 4.09
CA VAL A 117 -12.78 -11.27 3.68
C VAL A 117 -13.03 -11.80 2.26
N PRO A 118 -14.28 -12.10 1.83
CA PRO A 118 -14.54 -12.55 0.46
C PRO A 118 -14.05 -11.54 -0.59
N ASP A 119 -14.21 -10.24 -0.32
CA ASP A 119 -13.86 -9.18 -1.27
C ASP A 119 -12.35 -9.03 -1.41
N THR A 120 -11.62 -9.06 -0.29
CA THR A 120 -10.14 -8.99 -0.29
C THR A 120 -9.51 -10.18 -1.04
N VAL A 121 -10.08 -11.38 -0.89
CA VAL A 121 -9.65 -12.59 -1.61
C VAL A 121 -9.98 -12.49 -3.10
N SER A 122 -11.13 -11.92 -3.46
CA SER A 122 -11.54 -11.67 -4.84
C SER A 122 -10.57 -10.70 -5.53
N VAL A 123 -10.21 -9.60 -4.87
CA VAL A 123 -9.20 -8.64 -5.37
C VAL A 123 -7.89 -9.34 -5.67
N LEU A 124 -7.35 -10.08 -4.69
CA LEU A 124 -6.09 -10.79 -4.83
C LEU A 124 -6.13 -11.79 -6.01
N SER A 125 -7.20 -12.56 -6.11
CA SER A 125 -7.38 -13.56 -7.18
C SER A 125 -7.47 -12.90 -8.56
N LYS A 126 -8.24 -11.81 -8.68
CA LYS A 126 -8.39 -11.06 -9.94
C LYS A 126 -7.06 -10.44 -10.36
N PHE A 127 -6.34 -9.83 -9.43
CA PHE A 127 -5.04 -9.22 -9.69
C PHE A 127 -4.00 -10.25 -10.15
N ILE A 128 -3.90 -11.40 -9.47
CA ILE A 128 -2.99 -12.50 -9.89
C ILE A 128 -3.36 -12.99 -11.29
N LYS A 129 -4.65 -13.17 -11.57
CA LYS A 129 -5.11 -13.62 -12.89
C LYS A 129 -4.81 -12.60 -13.98
N SER A 130 -5.03 -11.31 -13.74
CA SER A 130 -4.84 -10.27 -14.76
C SER A 130 -3.38 -9.92 -15.00
N GLN A 131 -2.56 -9.90 -13.96
CA GLN A 131 -1.16 -9.46 -14.06
C GLN A 131 -0.21 -10.62 -14.34
N LEU A 132 -0.50 -11.81 -13.79
CA LEU A 132 0.41 -12.95 -13.82
C LEU A 132 -0.13 -14.14 -14.61
N TYR A 133 -1.37 -14.06 -15.11
CA TYR A 133 -2.04 -15.14 -15.86
C TYR A 133 -2.05 -16.48 -15.11
N LYS A 134 -2.17 -16.42 -13.77
CA LYS A 134 -2.09 -17.58 -12.87
C LYS A 134 -3.32 -17.70 -11.99
N SER A 135 -3.52 -18.91 -11.45
CA SER A 135 -4.42 -19.09 -10.32
C SER A 135 -3.72 -18.63 -9.02
N LEU A 136 -4.51 -18.38 -7.97
CA LEU A 136 -3.97 -18.07 -6.64
C LEU A 136 -3.09 -19.21 -6.10
N ASP A 137 -3.47 -20.46 -6.34
CA ASP A 137 -2.74 -21.63 -5.85
C ASP A 137 -1.39 -21.78 -6.60
N ASP A 138 -1.37 -21.61 -7.94
CA ASP A 138 -0.13 -21.63 -8.74
C ASP A 138 0.83 -20.51 -8.35
N PHE A 139 0.26 -19.34 -8.04
CA PHE A 139 1.04 -18.18 -7.63
C PHE A 139 1.73 -18.41 -6.28
N VAL A 140 1.01 -18.97 -5.30
CA VAL A 140 1.61 -19.29 -4.00
C VAL A 140 2.71 -20.34 -4.15
N ALA A 141 2.51 -21.37 -4.97
CA ALA A 141 3.54 -22.36 -5.27
C ALA A 141 4.80 -21.72 -5.90
N GLN A 142 4.63 -20.71 -6.77
CA GLN A 142 5.75 -19.99 -7.36
C GLN A 142 6.48 -19.09 -6.36
N LEU A 143 5.78 -18.41 -5.45
CA LEU A 143 6.42 -17.59 -4.41
C LEU A 143 7.33 -18.44 -3.50
N GLN A 144 6.92 -19.68 -3.23
CA GLN A 144 7.72 -20.65 -2.48
C GLN A 144 8.99 -21.08 -3.22
N ALA A 145 8.94 -21.18 -4.55
CA ALA A 145 10.11 -21.50 -5.37
C ALA A 145 11.04 -20.31 -5.63
N GLY A 146 10.48 -19.08 -5.68
CA GLY A 146 11.16 -17.86 -6.10
C GLY A 146 12.02 -17.17 -5.04
N SER A 147 11.99 -17.62 -3.79
CA SER A 147 12.76 -17.05 -2.67
C SER A 147 14.28 -17.20 -2.80
N GLN A 148 14.73 -17.99 -3.78
CA GLN A 148 16.13 -18.36 -4.04
C GLN A 148 16.81 -17.49 -5.12
N SER A 149 16.27 -16.31 -5.42
CA SER A 149 16.82 -15.39 -6.44
C SER A 149 18.04 -14.61 -5.93
N GLU A 150 19.07 -14.44 -6.77
CA GLU A 150 20.29 -13.68 -6.42
C GLU A 150 20.11 -12.15 -6.52
N ASP A 151 19.09 -11.67 -7.24
CA ASP A 151 18.77 -10.24 -7.34
C ASP A 151 18.03 -9.72 -6.10
N ALA A 152 18.71 -8.92 -5.29
CA ALA A 152 18.19 -8.33 -4.05
C ALA A 152 16.92 -7.48 -4.26
N THR A 153 16.81 -6.74 -5.36
CA THR A 153 15.62 -5.90 -5.65
C THR A 153 14.40 -6.77 -5.93
N LYS A 154 14.61 -7.86 -6.68
CA LYS A 154 13.57 -8.83 -6.99
C LYS A 154 13.14 -9.61 -5.75
N VAL A 155 14.09 -9.94 -4.86
CA VAL A 155 13.79 -10.57 -3.57
C VAL A 155 12.93 -9.66 -2.71
N GLU A 156 13.29 -8.38 -2.56
CA GLU A 156 12.52 -7.43 -1.74
C GLU A 156 11.09 -7.24 -2.25
N LYS A 157 10.91 -7.00 -3.57
CA LYS A 157 9.57 -6.91 -4.17
C LYS A 157 8.76 -8.19 -3.96
N SER A 158 9.39 -9.36 -4.06
CA SER A 158 8.74 -10.66 -3.83
C SER A 158 8.32 -10.84 -2.36
N ARG A 159 9.13 -10.35 -1.41
CA ARG A 159 8.79 -10.34 0.03
C ARG A 159 7.59 -9.44 0.31
N CYS A 160 7.58 -8.20 -0.18
CA CYS A 160 6.41 -7.31 -0.01
C CYS A 160 5.14 -7.96 -0.55
N PHE A 161 5.25 -8.61 -1.72
CA PHE A 161 4.14 -9.32 -2.33
C PHE A 161 3.65 -10.51 -1.50
N ALA A 162 4.59 -11.31 -0.97
CA ALA A 162 4.33 -12.44 -0.10
C ALA A 162 3.68 -12.00 1.22
N THR A 163 4.15 -10.92 1.84
CA THR A 163 3.58 -10.36 3.08
C THR A 163 2.11 -10.00 2.91
N VAL A 164 1.76 -9.26 1.85
CA VAL A 164 0.37 -8.86 1.60
C VAL A 164 -0.50 -10.07 1.30
N THR A 165 -0.01 -10.98 0.46
CA THR A 165 -0.69 -12.23 0.13
C THR A 165 -0.97 -13.04 1.41
N ALA A 166 0.03 -13.21 2.27
CA ALA A 166 -0.11 -13.91 3.54
C ALA A 166 -1.15 -13.25 4.45
N SER A 167 -1.14 -11.92 4.60
CA SER A 167 -2.12 -11.19 5.42
C SER A 167 -3.56 -11.40 4.94
N VAL A 168 -3.81 -11.38 3.63
CA VAL A 168 -5.14 -11.65 3.06
C VAL A 168 -5.55 -13.12 3.27
N LEU A 169 -4.63 -14.06 3.00
CA LEU A 169 -4.90 -15.51 3.12
C LEU A 169 -5.13 -15.94 4.57
N LYS A 170 -4.38 -15.39 5.52
CA LYS A 170 -4.53 -15.66 6.96
C LYS A 170 -5.93 -15.32 7.46
N ARG A 171 -6.50 -14.21 6.97
CA ARG A 171 -7.86 -13.78 7.32
C ARG A 171 -8.95 -14.68 6.73
N LYS A 172 -8.70 -15.30 5.58
CA LYS A 172 -9.61 -16.29 4.98
C LYS A 172 -9.69 -17.57 5.81
N GLY A 173 -8.59 -17.99 6.43
CA GLY A 173 -8.55 -19.21 7.22
C GLY A 173 -8.74 -20.48 6.37
N GLY A 174 -9.02 -21.60 7.04
CA GLY A 174 -9.06 -22.92 6.41
C GLY A 174 -7.72 -23.28 5.78
N LYS A 175 -7.75 -23.89 4.58
CA LYS A 175 -6.53 -24.27 3.83
C LYS A 175 -5.56 -23.12 3.52
N TYR A 176 -6.03 -21.87 3.59
CA TYR A 176 -5.21 -20.69 3.30
C TYR A 176 -4.36 -20.24 4.48
N ARG A 177 -4.60 -20.79 5.68
CA ARG A 177 -3.79 -20.51 6.86
C ARG A 177 -2.39 -21.11 6.72
N GLU A 178 -2.30 -22.37 6.29
CA GLU A 178 -1.03 -23.06 6.06
C GLU A 178 -0.19 -22.36 4.97
N LEU A 179 -0.86 -21.88 3.92
CA LEU A 179 -0.23 -21.09 2.86
C LEU A 179 0.30 -19.75 3.39
N ALA A 180 -0.48 -19.06 4.23
CA ALA A 180 -0.05 -17.81 4.85
C ALA A 180 1.15 -18.02 5.78
N ASP A 181 1.14 -19.06 6.61
CA ASP A 181 2.22 -19.38 7.54
C ASP A 181 3.52 -19.72 6.77
N SER A 182 3.40 -20.48 5.66
CA SER A 182 4.53 -20.80 4.78
C SER A 182 5.14 -19.54 4.13
N LEU A 183 4.30 -18.61 3.66
CA LEU A 183 4.76 -17.34 3.11
C LEU A 183 5.45 -16.47 4.17
N GLN A 184 4.96 -16.47 5.42
CA GLN A 184 5.60 -15.74 6.52
C GLN A 184 6.99 -16.29 6.87
N GLN A 185 7.20 -17.61 6.77
CA GLN A 185 8.54 -18.20 6.94
C GLN A 185 9.52 -17.71 5.88
N ILE A 186 9.10 -17.64 4.62
CA ILE A 186 9.90 -17.09 3.51
C ILE A 186 10.26 -15.62 3.75
N VAL A 187 9.31 -14.83 4.26
CA VAL A 187 9.53 -13.41 4.60
C VAL A 187 10.38 -13.25 5.88
N SER A 188 10.57 -14.29 6.68
CA SER A 188 11.39 -14.22 7.91
C SER A 188 12.84 -14.67 7.69
N ASP A 189 13.12 -15.53 6.69
CA ASP A 189 14.48 -16.00 6.41
C ASP A 189 15.28 -14.94 5.64
N PRO A 190 16.40 -14.41 6.16
CA PRO A 190 17.19 -13.41 5.45
C PRO A 190 17.85 -14.02 4.21
N PRO A 191 18.02 -13.25 3.11
CA PRO A 191 18.78 -13.74 1.96
C PRO A 191 20.17 -14.16 2.43
N SER A 192 20.60 -15.36 2.04
CA SER A 192 21.96 -15.82 2.33
C SER A 192 22.95 -14.77 1.81
N PRO A 193 23.93 -14.33 2.61
CA PRO A 193 24.91 -13.37 2.14
C PRO A 193 25.59 -13.94 0.89
N PRO A 194 25.87 -13.13 -0.13
CA PRO A 194 26.57 -13.60 -1.32
C PRO A 194 27.87 -14.25 -0.86
N LEU A 195 28.07 -15.52 -1.28
CA LEU A 195 29.30 -16.24 -1.02
C LEU A 195 30.45 -15.32 -1.42
N SER A 196 31.23 -14.87 -0.44
CA SER A 196 32.43 -14.10 -0.69
C SER A 196 33.26 -14.95 -1.65
N ARG A 197 33.34 -14.54 -2.93
CA ARG A 197 34.32 -15.10 -3.85
C ARG A 197 35.66 -14.82 -3.18
N GLY A 198 36.24 -15.86 -2.60
CA GLY A 198 37.53 -15.81 -1.95
C GLY A 198 38.50 -15.09 -2.87
N GLY A 199 39.15 -14.06 -2.32
CA GLY A 199 40.34 -13.51 -2.94
C GLY A 199 41.31 -14.66 -3.17
N LEU A 200 41.49 -14.99 -4.45
CA LEU A 200 42.70 -15.67 -4.88
C LEU A 200 43.71 -14.55 -5.14
N GLU A 201 44.79 -14.66 -4.37
CA GLU A 201 46.10 -14.00 -4.39
C GLU A 201 46.42 -13.06 -5.56
#